data_AF-A0A1Z8S8R7-F1
#
_entry.id   AF-A0A1Z8S8R7-F1
#
_cell.length_a   1.000
_cell.length_b   1.000
_cell.length_c   1.000
_cell.angle_alpha   90.00
_cell.angle_beta   90.00
_cell.angle_gamma   90.00
#
_symmetry.space_group_name_H-M   'P 1'
#
loop_
_entity.id
_entity.type
_entity.pdbx_description
1 polymer ?
#
loop_
_entity_poly.entity_id
_entity_poly.type
_entity_poly.pdbx_seq_one_letter_code
_entity_poly.pdbx_strand_id
1 'polypeptide(L)'
;MNTTVEVRWRLRDGDHIVGFERHMEGRVWSSPDGFWWRGARLDYSDKDRCFGVKGVNNEWLFQGDVVTWHPHSGQWLLEYESGAWNLSQGGTKIKAPEKQRLLRRVGFAFRS
;
A
#
# COMPACT_ATOMS: atom_id res chain seq x y z
N MET A 1 -11.37 11.45 13.68
CA MET A 1 -11.05 10.23 14.44
C MET A 1 -9.62 10.35 14.93
N ASN A 2 -9.40 10.33 16.25
CA ASN A 2 -8.07 10.49 16.86
C ASN A 2 -7.46 9.09 17.07
N THR A 3 -6.97 8.47 16.00
CA THR A 3 -6.32 7.16 16.07
C THR A 3 -4.85 7.34 16.43
N THR A 4 -4.42 6.73 17.54
CA THR A 4 -2.99 6.54 17.88
C THR A 4 -2.28 5.60 16.90
N VAL A 5 -3.04 4.83 16.13
CA VAL A 5 -2.53 3.92 15.10
C VAL A 5 -2.21 4.71 13.83
N GLU A 6 -0.94 4.67 13.39
CA GLU A 6 -0.50 5.21 12.10
C GLU A 6 -1.24 4.50 10.97
N VAL A 7 -1.97 5.27 10.15
CA VAL A 7 -2.44 4.82 8.84
C VAL A 7 -1.58 5.46 7.78
N ARG A 8 -0.97 4.62 6.93
CA ARG A 8 -0.13 5.09 5.83
C ARG A 8 -0.89 5.03 4.50
N TRP A 9 -0.60 5.99 3.63
CA TRP A 9 -1.13 6.08 2.29
C TRP A 9 0.00 6.28 1.28
N ARG A 10 -0.14 5.69 0.10
CA ARG A 10 0.62 6.09 -1.09
C ARG A 10 -0.24 7.05 -1.90
N LEU A 11 0.32 8.17 -2.31
CA LEU A 11 -0.36 9.21 -3.07
C LEU A 11 -0.07 9.04 -4.55
N ARG A 12 -1.10 9.20 -5.38
CA ARG A 12 -0.99 9.12 -6.84
C ARG A 12 -1.59 10.36 -7.50
N ASP A 13 -1.01 10.73 -8.63
CA ASP A 13 -1.61 11.64 -9.61
C ASP A 13 -1.69 10.89 -10.94
N GLY A 14 -2.89 10.39 -11.26
CA GLY A 14 -3.08 9.43 -12.35
C GLY A 14 -2.22 8.17 -12.20
N ASP A 15 -1.30 7.97 -13.15
CA ASP A 15 -0.35 6.86 -13.21
C ASP A 15 1.03 7.17 -12.57
N HIS A 16 1.13 8.26 -11.82
CA HIS A 16 2.37 8.65 -11.14
C HIS A 16 2.23 8.52 -9.62
N ILE A 17 3.22 7.92 -8.97
CA ILE A 17 3.35 7.96 -7.51
C ILE A 17 4.04 9.26 -7.15
N VAL A 18 3.34 10.13 -6.44
CA VAL A 18 3.82 11.49 -6.09
C VAL A 18 4.30 11.61 -4.65
N GLY A 19 4.03 10.61 -3.83
CA GLY A 19 4.55 10.53 -2.46
C GLY A 19 3.72 9.66 -1.54
N PHE A 20 3.77 9.98 -0.26
CA PHE A 20 3.16 9.21 0.82
C PHE A 20 2.62 10.13 1.90
N GLU A 21 1.62 9.63 2.62
CA GLU A 21 1.10 10.27 3.84
C GLU A 21 1.09 9.30 5.02
N ARG A 22 1.26 9.83 6.23
CA ARG A 22 0.97 9.18 7.51
C ARG A 22 -0.10 9.97 8.22
N HIS A 23 -1.16 9.29 8.63
CA HIS A 23 -2.27 9.84 9.39
C HIS A 23 -2.18 9.24 10.80
N MET A 24 -1.88 10.08 11.79
CA MET A 24 -1.76 9.66 13.19
C MET A 24 -2.07 10.84 14.10
N GLU A 25 -2.77 10.60 15.21
CA GLU A 25 -3.07 11.63 16.22
C GLU A 25 -3.77 12.88 15.67
N GLY A 26 -4.66 12.70 14.68
CA GLY A 26 -5.36 13.80 14.00
C GLY A 26 -4.47 14.69 13.12
N ARG A 27 -3.18 14.34 12.96
CA ARG A 27 -2.24 15.02 12.07
C ARG A 27 -2.00 14.19 10.82
N VAL A 28 -1.66 14.91 9.75
CA VAL A 28 -1.16 14.27 8.54
C VAL A 28 0.21 14.81 8.22
N TRP A 29 1.10 13.87 7.93
CA TRP A 29 2.46 14.13 7.53
C TRP A 29 2.63 13.61 6.11
N SER A 30 3.09 14.45 5.20
CA SER A 30 3.40 14.02 3.83
C SER A 30 4.90 13.97 3.59
N SER A 31 5.28 13.09 2.67
CA SER A 31 6.66 12.82 2.27
C SER A 31 6.69 12.45 0.79
N PRO A 32 7.50 13.12 -0.06
CA PRO A 32 7.61 12.76 -1.47
C PRO A 32 8.36 11.42 -1.67
N ASP A 33 9.22 11.04 -0.72
CA ASP A 33 10.12 9.88 -0.82
C ASP A 33 9.84 8.77 0.22
N GLY A 34 9.03 9.06 1.23
CA GLY A 34 8.71 8.15 2.34
C GLY A 34 9.75 8.14 3.48
N PHE A 35 10.84 8.89 3.35
CA PHE A 35 11.92 9.00 4.33
C PHE A 35 11.77 10.26 5.19
N TRP A 36 11.47 11.41 4.58
CA TRP A 36 11.39 12.71 5.28
C TRP A 36 9.98 13.26 5.35
N TRP A 37 9.48 13.50 6.57
CA TRP A 37 8.09 13.84 6.85
C TRP A 37 7.97 15.29 7.28
N ARG A 38 7.57 16.16 6.35
CA ARG A 38 7.65 17.62 6.51
C ARG A 38 6.34 18.27 6.96
N GLY A 39 5.23 17.54 6.94
CA GLY A 39 3.89 18.05 7.30
C GLY A 39 3.18 18.85 6.19
N ALA A 40 3.90 19.40 5.21
CA ALA A 40 3.30 20.00 4.02
C ALA A 40 2.52 18.96 3.20
N ARG A 41 1.33 19.33 2.70
CA ARG A 41 0.54 18.47 1.80
C ARG A 41 1.17 18.41 0.42
N LEU A 42 1.01 17.27 -0.23
CA LEU A 42 1.35 17.08 -1.64
C LEU A 42 0.04 17.08 -2.43
N ASP A 43 0.10 17.56 -3.67
CA ASP A 43 -1.02 17.43 -4.60
C ASP A 43 -1.11 15.97 -5.08
N TYR A 44 -2.32 15.44 -5.15
CA TYR A 44 -2.61 14.07 -5.59
C TYR A 44 -4.07 13.97 -6.05
N SER A 45 -4.36 13.05 -6.98
CA SER A 45 -5.72 12.69 -7.38
C SER A 45 -6.27 11.56 -6.52
N ASP A 46 -5.42 10.61 -6.12
CA ASP A 46 -5.83 9.34 -5.50
C ASP A 46 -4.92 8.92 -4.33
N LYS A 47 -5.43 8.01 -3.50
CA LYS A 47 -4.66 7.35 -2.45
C LYS A 47 -4.85 5.85 -2.43
N ASP A 48 -3.75 5.13 -2.28
CA ASP A 48 -3.77 3.70 -2.03
C ASP A 48 -3.50 3.45 -0.54
N ARG A 49 -4.37 2.66 0.09
CA ARG A 49 -4.21 2.31 1.51
C ARG A 49 -2.97 1.44 1.70
N CYS A 50 -2.21 1.66 2.77
CA CYS A 50 -1.14 0.75 3.15
C CYS A 50 -1.70 -0.51 3.81
N PHE A 51 -1.14 -1.67 3.43
CA PHE A 51 -1.44 -2.96 4.03
C PHE A 51 -0.90 -3.09 5.46
N GLY A 52 0.02 -2.21 5.87
CA GLY A 52 0.60 -2.23 7.22
C GLY A 52 1.70 -3.30 7.39
N VAL A 53 2.11 -3.95 6.31
CA VAL A 53 3.27 -4.86 6.31
C VAL A 53 4.29 -4.45 5.26
N LYS A 54 5.56 -4.75 5.56
CA LYS A 54 6.66 -4.66 4.61
C LYS A 54 6.90 -6.01 3.95
N GLY A 55 7.16 -5.95 2.66
CA GLY A 55 7.56 -7.11 1.90
C GLY A 55 8.99 -7.56 2.16
N VAL A 56 9.38 -8.65 1.49
CA VAL A 56 10.76 -9.20 1.50
C VAL A 56 11.77 -8.14 1.03
N ASN A 57 11.39 -7.30 0.06
CA ASN A 57 12.21 -6.21 -0.47
C ASN A 57 12.26 -4.95 0.41
N ASN A 58 11.70 -4.99 1.63
CA ASN A 58 11.69 -3.85 2.56
C ASN A 58 10.87 -2.63 2.14
N GLU A 59 9.99 -2.81 1.18
CA GLU A 59 8.98 -1.85 0.78
C GLU A 59 7.69 -2.10 1.56
N TRP A 60 7.01 -1.01 1.93
CA TRP A 60 5.62 -1.10 2.39
C TRP A 60 4.74 -1.56 1.25
N LEU A 61 3.78 -2.43 1.55
CA LEU A 61 2.80 -2.90 0.58
C LEU A 61 1.54 -2.04 0.66
N PHE A 62 0.97 -1.75 -0.51
CA PHE A 62 -0.19 -0.90 -0.68
C PHE A 62 -1.23 -1.58 -1.57
N GLN A 63 -2.48 -1.14 -1.43
CA GLN A 63 -3.54 -1.50 -2.36
C GLN A 63 -3.09 -1.27 -3.81
N GLY A 64 -3.40 -2.24 -4.68
CA GLY A 64 -3.00 -2.26 -6.07
C GLY A 64 -1.58 -2.79 -6.32
N ASP A 65 -0.77 -3.07 -5.29
CA ASP A 65 0.51 -3.75 -5.49
C ASP A 65 0.30 -5.17 -6.02
N VAL A 66 1.17 -5.56 -6.94
CA VAL A 66 1.29 -6.94 -7.40
C VAL A 66 2.39 -7.60 -6.59
N VAL A 67 2.06 -8.72 -5.95
CA VAL A 67 2.91 -9.43 -5.01
C VAL A 67 3.06 -10.91 -5.36
N THR A 68 4.09 -11.52 -4.81
CA THR A 68 4.33 -12.96 -4.89
C THR A 68 4.91 -13.46 -3.55
N TRP A 69 4.66 -14.70 -3.15
CA TRP A 69 5.32 -15.30 -1.98
C TRP A 69 6.38 -16.32 -2.37
N HIS A 70 6.31 -16.87 -3.58
CA HIS A 70 7.29 -17.79 -4.15
C HIS A 70 7.34 -17.58 -5.67
N PRO A 71 8.49 -17.73 -6.35
CA PRO A 71 8.55 -17.58 -7.82
C PRO A 71 7.48 -18.37 -8.60
N HIS A 72 7.05 -19.53 -8.08
CA HIS A 72 6.00 -20.36 -8.68
C HIS A 72 4.58 -20.08 -8.17
N SER A 73 4.40 -19.19 -7.19
CA SER A 73 3.05 -18.82 -6.72
C SER A 73 2.31 -17.90 -7.69
N GLY A 74 2.98 -17.41 -8.73
CA GLY A 74 2.43 -16.41 -9.62
C GLY A 74 2.36 -15.01 -9.00
N GLN A 75 1.60 -14.15 -9.66
CA GLN A 75 1.42 -12.74 -9.33
C GLN A 75 0.01 -12.51 -8.82
N TRP A 76 -0.09 -11.89 -7.64
CA TRP A 76 -1.35 -11.66 -6.95
C TRP A 76 -1.54 -10.17 -6.73
N LEU A 77 -2.73 -9.67 -7.01
CA LEU A 77 -3.10 -8.28 -6.78
C LEU A 77 -3.55 -8.10 -5.33
N LEU A 78 -2.96 -7.15 -4.63
CA LEU A 78 -3.32 -6.81 -3.26
C LEU A 78 -4.49 -5.82 -3.25
N GLU A 79 -5.60 -6.21 -2.65
CA GLU A 79 -6.86 -5.46 -2.67
C GLU A 79 -7.38 -5.21 -1.26
N TYR A 80 -7.97 -4.04 -1.04
CA TYR A 80 -8.71 -3.74 0.18
C TYR A 80 -10.18 -3.55 -0.18
N GLU A 81 -11.03 -4.49 0.26
CA GLU A 81 -12.45 -4.51 -0.05
C GLU A 81 -13.24 -4.83 1.21
N SER A 82 -14.34 -4.11 1.45
CA SER A 82 -15.27 -4.37 2.56
C SER A 82 -14.59 -4.51 3.94
N GLY A 83 -13.51 -3.75 4.17
CA GLY A 83 -12.77 -3.76 5.43
C GLY A 83 -11.66 -4.82 5.54
N ALA A 84 -11.45 -5.67 4.53
CA ALA A 84 -10.50 -6.77 4.57
C ALA A 84 -9.48 -6.71 3.42
N TRP A 85 -8.27 -7.19 3.70
CA TRP A 85 -7.21 -7.36 2.71
C TRP A 85 -7.29 -8.72 2.03
N ASN A 86 -7.25 -8.72 0.70
CA ASN A 86 -7.29 -9.91 -0.11
C ASN A 86 -6.20 -9.90 -1.17
N LEU A 87 -5.78 -11.09 -1.57
CA LEU A 87 -4.96 -11.34 -2.76
C LEU A 87 -5.86 -11.93 -3.83
N SER A 88 -5.82 -11.39 -5.05
CA SER A 88 -6.55 -11.95 -6.19
C SER A 88 -5.65 -12.33 -7.36
N GLN A 89 -5.98 -13.44 -8.02
CA GLN A 89 -5.31 -13.95 -9.21
C GLN A 89 -6.30 -14.77 -10.05
N GLY A 90 -6.56 -14.34 -11.30
CA GLY A 90 -7.33 -15.15 -12.27
C GLY A 90 -8.71 -15.61 -11.78
N GLY A 91 -9.43 -14.76 -11.05
CA GLY A 91 -10.74 -15.09 -10.45
C GLY A 91 -10.68 -15.75 -9.07
N THR A 92 -9.51 -16.23 -8.64
CA THR A 92 -9.29 -16.67 -7.26
C THR A 92 -9.07 -15.48 -6.36
N LYS A 93 -9.66 -15.48 -5.17
CA LYS A 93 -9.45 -14.48 -4.12
C LYS A 93 -9.22 -15.18 -2.79
N ILE A 94 -8.13 -14.83 -2.10
CA ILE A 94 -7.77 -15.37 -0.78
C ILE A 94 -7.49 -14.22 0.19
N LYS A 95 -7.63 -14.47 1.50
CA LYS A 95 -7.24 -13.49 2.51
C LYS A 95 -5.74 -13.19 2.41
N ALA A 96 -5.37 -11.91 2.41
CA ALA A 96 -3.96 -11.53 2.37
C ALA A 96 -3.29 -11.86 3.71
N PRO A 97 -2.10 -12.49 3.70
CA PRO A 97 -1.40 -12.80 4.95
C PRO A 97 -0.75 -11.54 5.53
N GLU A 98 -1.18 -11.15 6.73
CA GLU A 98 -0.68 -9.98 7.46
C GLU A 98 0.66 -10.27 8.19
N LYS A 99 1.59 -10.96 7.51
CA LYS A 99 2.91 -11.32 8.04
C LYS A 99 4.00 -10.48 7.38
N GLN A 100 4.83 -9.84 8.20
CA GLN A 100 6.03 -9.14 7.73
C GLN A 100 6.95 -10.09 6.96
N ARG A 101 7.57 -9.58 5.89
CA ARG A 101 8.59 -10.31 5.11
C ARG A 101 8.13 -11.62 4.45
N LEU A 102 6.82 -11.79 4.24
CA LEU A 102 6.29 -12.95 3.54
C LEU A 102 6.10 -12.67 2.05
N LEU A 103 5.42 -11.58 1.73
CA LEU A 103 5.13 -11.18 0.36
C LEU A 103 6.29 -10.36 -0.21
N ARG A 104 6.61 -10.54 -1.48
CA ARG A 104 7.53 -9.70 -2.25
C ARG A 104 6.71 -8.89 -3.24
N ARG A 105 6.84 -7.56 -3.22
CA ARG A 105 6.30 -6.69 -4.28
C ARG A 105 7.08 -6.92 -5.57
N VAL A 106 6.36 -7.14 -6.67
CA VAL A 106 6.93 -7.39 -8.00
C VAL A 106 6.36 -6.44 -9.07
N GLY A 107 5.34 -5.65 -8.72
CA GLY A 107 4.78 -4.67 -9.61
C GLY A 107 3.69 -3.85 -8.93
N PHE A 108 3.01 -3.05 -9.74
CA PHE A 108 1.85 -2.26 -9.34
C PHE A 108 0.86 -2.23 -10.51
N ALA A 109 -0.43 -2.41 -10.21
CA ALA A 109 -1.50 -2.28 -11.18
C ALA A 109 -2.16 -0.91 -11.02
N PHE A 110 -1.86 0.00 -11.94
CA PHE A 110 -2.60 1.26 -12.05
C PHE A 110 -4.05 0.94 -12.43
N ARG A 111 -4.99 1.32 -11.56
CA ARG A 111 -6.41 1.27 -11.87
C ARG A 111 -6.83 2.66 -12.36
N SER A 112 -7.38 2.70 -13.57
CA SER A 112 -8.06 3.85 -14.16
C SER A 112 -9.44 4.05 -13.54
#